data_AF-A0AAV2J586-F1
#
_entry.id   AF-A0AAV2J586-F1
#
_cell.length_a   1.000
_cell.length_b   1.000
_cell.length_c   1.000
_cell.angle_alpha   90.00
_cell.angle_beta   90.00
_cell.angle_gamma   90.00
#
_symmetry.space_group_name_H-M   'P 1'
#
loop_
_entity.id
_entity.type
_entity.pdbx_description
1 polymer ?
#
loop_
_entity_poly.entity_id
_entity_poly.type
_entity_poly.pdbx_seq_one_letter_code
_entity_poly.pdbx_strand_id
1 'polypeptide(L)'
;MPAGEKHQPRTMNATRRELPPSAKQHAELHSTKVLKHERATLTLYQAKRKKFLHPEYSPPDGWCRLAGPDGSRLYSTKGATRRWPVAVFCNILDLAAINAWVLYRQCTGANIARHAFILELAKELRREHMQAKAAPPAPVQRPLPPLPHPQVPERRRQCQINAHCKQNKTTVVSSGCKRPVCGKCVVQLEPCCLKCV
;
A
#
# COMPACT_ATOMS: atom_id res chain seq x y z
N MET A 1 37.24 -35.26 15.27
CA MET A 1 36.01 -34.51 15.61
C MET A 1 35.34 -34.08 14.31
N PRO A 2 34.32 -34.78 13.77
CA PRO A 2 33.70 -34.34 12.52
C PRO A 2 32.81 -33.12 12.81
N ALA A 3 32.90 -32.13 11.92
CA ALA A 3 32.19 -30.87 11.97
C ALA A 3 30.68 -31.07 12.09
N GLY A 4 30.04 -30.36 13.03
CA GLY A 4 28.61 -30.42 13.28
C GLY A 4 27.81 -29.96 12.05
N GLU A 5 27.18 -30.92 11.38
CA GLU A 5 26.26 -30.68 10.28
C GLU A 5 25.05 -29.88 10.80
N LYS A 6 24.88 -28.64 10.33
CA LYS A 6 23.78 -27.77 10.74
C LYS A 6 22.48 -28.25 10.09
N HIS A 7 21.73 -29.11 10.77
CA HIS A 7 20.40 -29.51 10.31
C HIS A 7 19.41 -28.33 10.45
N GLN A 8 18.79 -27.92 9.34
CA GLN A 8 17.78 -26.85 9.36
C GLN A 8 16.40 -27.41 9.74
N PRO A 9 15.83 -27.02 10.89
CA PRO A 9 14.52 -27.51 11.30
C PRO A 9 13.43 -26.96 10.36
N ARG A 10 12.58 -27.83 9.85
CA ARG A 10 11.40 -27.49 9.06
C ARG A 10 10.19 -28.22 9.58
N THR A 11 9.03 -27.57 9.53
CA THR A 11 7.75 -28.23 9.79
C THR A 11 7.35 -29.05 8.56
N MET A 12 6.83 -30.25 8.80
CA MET A 12 6.30 -31.12 7.74
C MET A 12 4.77 -31.22 7.85
N ASN A 13 4.11 -31.30 6.70
CA ASN A 13 2.67 -31.55 6.66
C ASN A 13 2.39 -33.01 7.09
N ALA A 14 1.45 -33.19 8.02
CA ALA A 14 1.05 -34.49 8.56
C ALA A 14 0.49 -35.48 7.52
N THR A 15 0.04 -35.00 6.35
CA THR A 15 -0.48 -35.85 5.27
C THR A 15 0.60 -36.40 4.34
N ARG A 16 1.87 -35.99 4.51
CA ARG A 16 2.96 -36.47 3.64
C ARG A 16 3.10 -37.99 3.71
N ARG A 17 3.31 -38.61 2.54
CA ARG A 17 3.52 -40.05 2.41
C ARG A 17 4.84 -40.52 3.00
N GLU A 18 5.83 -39.62 3.03
CA GLU A 18 7.18 -39.84 3.58
C GLU A 18 7.18 -40.01 5.11
N LEU A 19 6.08 -39.66 5.80
CA LEU A 19 5.99 -39.84 7.25
C LEU A 19 5.73 -41.31 7.60
N PRO A 20 6.48 -41.87 8.58
CA PRO A 20 6.26 -43.25 9.01
C PRO A 20 4.86 -43.43 9.60
N PRO A 21 4.26 -44.63 9.53
CA PRO A 21 2.93 -44.89 10.07
C PRO A 21 2.78 -44.51 11.56
N SER A 22 3.85 -44.70 12.34
CA SER A 22 3.91 -44.32 13.76
C SER A 22 3.74 -42.82 14.00
N ALA A 23 4.12 -41.98 13.03
CA ALA A 23 3.93 -40.53 13.11
C ALA A 23 2.47 -40.08 12.88
N LYS A 24 1.63 -40.96 12.33
CA LYS A 24 0.21 -40.67 12.04
C LYS A 24 -0.73 -41.09 13.17
N GLN A 25 -0.23 -41.88 14.12
CA GLN A 25 -0.98 -42.34 15.28
C GLN A 25 -1.22 -41.21 16.28
N HIS A 26 -2.18 -41.39 17.18
CA HIS A 26 -2.44 -40.43 18.24
C HIS A 26 -1.22 -40.37 19.18
N ALA A 27 -0.63 -39.20 19.33
CA ALA A 27 0.47 -38.99 20.27
C ALA A 27 -0.10 -38.60 21.63
N GLU A 28 0.67 -38.89 22.67
CA GLU A 28 0.34 -38.45 24.01
C GLU A 28 0.50 -36.94 24.13
N LEU A 29 -0.38 -36.29 24.89
CA LEU A 29 -0.36 -34.84 25.04
C LEU A 29 0.89 -34.40 25.79
N HIS A 30 1.48 -33.30 25.32
CA HIS A 30 2.70 -32.72 25.88
C HIS A 30 3.89 -33.70 25.90
N SER A 31 3.79 -34.81 25.16
CA SER A 31 4.86 -35.79 24.99
C SER A 31 5.53 -35.57 23.65
N THR A 32 6.87 -35.63 23.66
CA THR A 32 7.69 -35.47 22.46
C THR A 32 8.26 -36.82 22.07
N LYS A 33 7.95 -37.30 20.86
CA LYS A 33 8.55 -38.50 20.27
C LYS A 33 9.57 -38.10 19.22
N VAL A 34 10.79 -38.61 19.34
CA VAL A 34 11.87 -38.34 18.39
C VAL A 34 12.18 -39.61 17.61
N LEU A 35 12.06 -39.53 16.29
CA LEU A 35 12.40 -40.60 15.35
C LEU A 35 13.66 -40.20 14.60
N LYS A 36 14.68 -41.05 14.61
CA LYS A 36 15.94 -40.81 13.90
C LYS A 36 16.08 -41.82 12.77
N HIS A 37 16.37 -41.33 11.57
CA HIS A 37 16.69 -42.17 10.41
C HIS A 37 17.86 -41.55 9.66
N GLU A 38 18.98 -42.27 9.60
CA GLU A 38 20.23 -41.83 8.96
C GLU A 38 20.65 -40.40 9.37
N ARG A 39 20.48 -39.43 8.45
CA ARG A 39 20.87 -38.02 8.60
C ARG A 39 19.68 -37.10 8.90
N ALA A 40 18.53 -37.66 9.25
CA ALA A 40 17.31 -36.93 9.56
C ALA A 40 16.76 -37.29 10.94
N THR A 41 16.27 -36.27 11.64
CA THR A 41 15.56 -36.41 12.92
C THR A 41 14.18 -35.79 12.77
N LEU A 42 13.15 -36.59 13.03
CA LEU A 42 11.75 -36.19 13.04
C LEU A 42 11.27 -36.08 14.48
N THR A 43 10.86 -34.87 14.87
CA THR A 43 10.27 -34.60 16.19
C THR A 43 8.76 -34.47 16.07
N LEU A 44 8.04 -35.30 16.81
CA LEU A 44 6.58 -35.32 16.88
C LEU A 44 6.16 -34.79 18.24
N TYR A 45 5.38 -33.71 18.27
CA TYR A 45 4.86 -33.11 19.49
C TYR A 45 3.37 -32.83 19.34
N GLN A 46 2.59 -33.23 20.35
CA GLN A 46 1.16 -32.96 20.38
C GLN A 46 0.80 -32.03 21.55
N ALA A 47 0.63 -30.75 21.24
CA ALA A 47 0.27 -29.73 22.23
C ALA A 47 -1.20 -29.77 22.66
N LYS A 48 -2.10 -30.28 21.79
CA LYS A 48 -3.56 -30.19 21.98
C LYS A 48 -4.21 -31.53 21.64
N ARG A 49 -5.32 -31.85 22.30
CA ARG A 49 -6.16 -32.99 21.92
C ARG A 49 -6.70 -32.75 20.52
N LYS A 50 -6.63 -33.77 19.65
CA LYS A 50 -7.37 -33.73 18.38
C LYS A 50 -8.85 -33.65 18.73
N LYS A 51 -9.46 -32.49 18.48
CA LYS A 51 -10.91 -32.35 18.56
C LYS A 51 -11.48 -33.10 17.37
N PHE A 52 -12.40 -34.03 17.60
CA PHE A 52 -13.30 -34.50 16.53
C PHE A 52 -14.11 -33.28 16.11
N LEU A 53 -13.70 -32.64 15.01
CA LEU A 53 -14.48 -31.56 14.43
C LEU A 53 -15.67 -32.21 13.71
N HIS A 54 -16.87 -31.98 14.23
CA HIS A 54 -18.06 -31.94 13.38
C HIS A 54 -17.82 -30.87 12.29
N PRO A 55 -18.42 -30.93 11.08
CA PRO A 55 -18.08 -30.09 9.93
C PRO A 55 -18.36 -28.59 10.09
N GLU A 56 -18.61 -28.12 11.30
CA GLU A 56 -18.98 -26.74 11.59
C GLU A 56 -17.72 -25.89 11.70
N TYR A 57 -17.34 -25.36 10.53
CA TYR A 57 -16.60 -24.13 10.31
C TYR A 57 -15.27 -24.00 11.09
N SER A 58 -14.19 -24.49 10.47
CA SER A 58 -12.85 -23.98 10.74
C SER A 58 -12.73 -22.57 10.16
N PRO A 59 -12.43 -21.52 10.95
CA PRO A 59 -12.13 -20.22 10.40
C PRO A 59 -10.87 -20.33 9.53
N PRO A 60 -10.83 -19.69 8.35
CA PRO A 60 -9.66 -19.78 7.50
C PRO A 60 -8.43 -19.20 8.22
N ASP A 61 -7.29 -19.88 8.11
CA ASP A 61 -5.98 -19.54 8.71
C ASP A 61 -5.36 -18.21 8.20
N GLY A 62 -6.18 -17.27 7.73
CA GLY A 62 -5.78 -16.01 7.10
C GLY A 62 -6.05 -14.75 7.91
N TRP A 63 -6.84 -14.80 8.98
CA TRP A 63 -7.27 -13.57 9.69
C TRP A 63 -6.19 -12.98 10.62
N CYS A 64 -5.18 -13.77 11.00
CA CYS A 64 -4.05 -13.29 11.83
C CYS A 64 -3.00 -12.45 11.07
N ARG A 65 -3.14 -12.18 9.76
CA ARG A 65 -2.22 -11.27 9.03
C ARG A 65 -2.69 -9.81 8.98
N LEU A 66 -3.94 -9.54 9.35
CA LEU A 66 -4.48 -8.18 9.29
C LEU A 66 -4.35 -7.41 10.61
N ALA A 67 -4.00 -8.06 11.71
CA ALA A 67 -3.65 -7.43 12.98
C ALA A 67 -2.64 -8.30 13.73
N GLY A 68 -1.36 -8.04 13.52
CA GLY A 68 -0.32 -8.54 14.42
C GLY A 68 -0.28 -7.70 15.70
N PRO A 69 -0.03 -8.30 16.88
CA PRO A 69 0.09 -7.60 18.17
C PRO A 69 1.33 -6.70 18.26
N ASP A 70 2.25 -6.82 17.31
CA ASP A 70 3.47 -6.06 17.24
C ASP A 70 3.15 -4.73 16.55
N GLY A 71 3.17 -3.62 17.30
CA GLY A 71 2.84 -2.24 16.91
C GLY A 71 3.56 -1.64 15.67
N SER A 72 4.11 -2.48 14.79
CA SER A 72 4.54 -2.22 13.42
C SER A 72 3.51 -1.42 12.59
N ARG A 73 2.20 -1.60 12.82
CA ARG A 73 1.14 -0.87 12.09
C ARG A 73 0.97 0.59 12.53
N LEU A 74 1.34 0.97 13.75
CA LEU A 74 1.15 2.34 14.25
C LEU A 74 2.02 3.38 13.53
N TYR A 75 3.09 2.92 12.88
CA TYR A 75 4.03 3.75 12.13
C TYR A 75 4.24 3.25 10.70
N SER A 76 3.37 2.34 10.23
CA SER A 76 3.40 1.84 8.87
C SER A 76 2.81 2.88 7.92
N THR A 77 3.40 2.99 6.74
CA THR A 77 2.93 3.88 5.67
C THR A 77 1.67 3.36 4.96
N LYS A 78 1.15 2.19 5.38
CA LYS A 78 0.01 1.51 4.76
C LYS A 78 -1.32 2.19 5.10
N GLY A 79 -1.84 2.96 4.15
CA GLY A 79 -3.23 3.40 4.13
C GLY A 79 -4.14 2.43 3.36
N ALA A 80 -5.45 2.56 3.54
CA ALA A 80 -6.42 1.87 2.69
C ALA A 80 -6.31 2.38 1.25
N THR A 81 -5.91 1.51 0.32
CA THR A 81 -5.80 1.83 -1.11
C THR A 81 -6.35 0.69 -1.97
N ARG A 82 -7.05 1.04 -3.05
CA ARG A 82 -7.49 0.07 -4.08
C ARG A 82 -6.47 -0.10 -5.21
N ARG A 83 -5.36 0.63 -5.15
CA ARG A 83 -4.31 0.60 -6.17
C ARG A 83 -3.17 -0.27 -5.67
N TRP A 84 -3.07 -1.49 -6.20
CA TRP A 84 -2.03 -2.44 -5.80
C TRP A 84 -0.59 -1.87 -5.87
N PRO A 85 -0.19 -1.08 -6.89
CA PRO A 85 1.15 -0.49 -6.92
C PRO A 85 1.44 0.41 -5.71
N VAL A 86 0.45 1.15 -5.22
CA VAL A 86 0.60 2.00 -4.04
C VAL A 86 0.80 1.15 -2.78
N ALA A 87 0.08 0.03 -2.66
CA ALA A 87 0.29 -0.89 -1.54
C ALA A 87 1.70 -1.51 -1.55
N VAL A 88 2.21 -1.88 -2.72
CA VAL A 88 3.58 -2.37 -2.89
C VAL A 88 4.60 -1.30 -2.51
N PHE A 89 4.38 -0.07 -2.97
CA PHE A 89 5.26 1.05 -2.62
C PHE A 89 5.32 1.29 -1.10
N CYS A 90 4.18 1.30 -0.41
CA CYS A 90 4.15 1.39 1.06
C CYS A 90 4.91 0.22 1.75
N ASN A 91 4.85 -1.00 1.19
CA ASN A 91 5.66 -2.11 1.71
C ASN A 91 7.17 -1.83 1.58
N ILE A 92 7.60 -1.29 0.44
CA ILE A 92 9.02 -0.96 0.21
C ILE A 92 9.47 0.12 1.20
N LEU A 93 8.65 1.13 1.46
CA LEU A 93 8.95 2.17 2.45
C LEU A 93 9.10 1.61 3.86
N ASP A 94 8.19 0.72 4.28
CA ASP A 94 8.27 0.10 5.61
C ASP A 94 9.55 -0.75 5.76
N LEU A 95 9.93 -1.51 4.72
CA LEU A 95 11.17 -2.29 4.72
C LEU A 95 12.42 -1.39 4.76
N ALA A 96 12.44 -0.33 3.96
CA ALA A 96 13.54 0.62 3.92
C ALA A 96 13.75 1.31 5.28
N ALA A 97 12.66 1.73 5.94
CA ALA A 97 12.71 2.35 7.25
C ALA A 97 13.24 1.40 8.34
N ILE A 98 12.83 0.13 8.33
CA ILE A 98 13.35 -0.88 9.26
C ILE A 98 14.84 -1.13 9.00
N ASN A 99 15.24 -1.29 7.74
CA ASN A 99 16.63 -1.54 7.38
C ASN A 99 17.52 -0.35 7.77
N ALA A 100 17.09 0.88 7.51
CA ALA A 100 17.80 2.09 7.93
C ALA A 100 17.96 2.16 9.46
N TRP A 101 16.93 1.80 10.23
CA TRP A 101 17.00 1.75 11.69
C TRP A 101 18.02 0.72 12.20
N VAL A 102 18.07 -0.48 11.60
CA VAL A 102 19.05 -1.50 11.96
C VAL A 102 20.47 -1.01 11.70
N LEU A 103 20.71 -0.43 10.52
CA LEU A 103 22.00 0.13 10.15
C LEU A 103 22.41 1.28 11.09
N TYR A 104 21.49 2.20 11.39
CA TYR A 104 21.75 3.31 12.30
C TYR A 104 22.23 2.81 13.67
N ARG A 105 21.55 1.81 14.25
CA ARG A 105 21.95 1.21 15.54
C ARG A 105 23.31 0.53 15.48
N GLN A 106 23.60 -0.18 14.39
CA GLN A 106 24.88 -0.88 14.22
C GLN A 106 26.05 0.09 14.04
N CYS A 107 25.87 1.15 13.26
CA CYS A 107 26.94 2.10 12.95
C CYS A 107 27.19 3.11 14.07
N THR A 108 26.15 3.51 14.83
CA THR A 108 26.30 4.55 15.87
C THR A 108 26.40 4.00 17.28
N GLY A 109 26.04 2.72 17.50
CA GLY A 109 25.87 2.15 18.84
C GLY A 109 24.68 2.74 19.62
N ALA A 110 23.91 3.65 19.02
CA ALA A 110 22.80 4.30 19.70
C ALA A 110 21.64 3.32 19.98
N ASN A 111 21.07 3.43 21.18
CA ASN A 111 19.90 2.65 21.57
C ASN A 111 18.62 3.48 21.41
N ILE A 112 18.18 3.63 20.15
CA ILE A 112 16.94 4.32 19.80
C ILE A 112 15.81 3.33 19.49
N ALA A 113 14.62 3.60 20.04
CA ALA A 113 13.43 2.84 19.71
C ALA A 113 13.05 3.04 18.23
N ARG A 114 12.60 1.97 17.57
CA ARG A 114 12.25 1.99 16.12
C ARG A 114 11.31 3.13 15.74
N HIS A 115 10.25 3.35 16.53
CA HIS A 115 9.26 4.37 16.22
C HIS A 115 9.85 5.78 16.28
N ALA A 116 10.69 6.07 17.27
CA ALA A 116 11.34 7.36 17.44
C ALA A 116 12.27 7.66 16.25
N PHE A 117 13.06 6.67 15.84
CA PHE A 117 13.90 6.77 14.65
C PHE A 117 13.09 7.10 13.39
N ILE A 118 11.98 6.37 13.14
CA ILE A 118 11.14 6.60 11.95
C ILE A 118 10.52 8.01 11.97
N LEU A 119 10.12 8.51 13.14
CA LEU A 119 9.57 9.86 13.28
C LEU A 119 10.62 10.94 12.98
N GLU A 120 11.84 10.80 13.49
CA GLU A 120 12.93 11.74 13.19
C GLU A 120 13.32 11.69 11.72
N LEU A 121 13.44 10.49 11.14
CA LEU A 121 13.68 10.31 9.71
C LEU A 121 12.61 11.00 8.86
N ALA A 122 11.32 10.87 9.22
CA ALA A 122 10.24 11.53 8.51
C ALA A 122 10.31 13.07 8.62
N LYS A 123 10.74 13.60 9.78
CA LYS A 123 10.96 15.05 9.97
C LYS A 123 12.13 15.55 9.11
N GLU A 124 13.22 14.79 9.04
CA GLU A 124 14.38 15.14 8.22
C GLU A 124 14.02 15.16 6.73
N LEU A 125 13.37 14.11 6.22
CA LEU A 125 12.99 13.98 4.82
C LEU A 125 12.01 15.07 4.35
N ARG A 126 11.09 15.51 5.22
CA ARG A 126 10.10 16.55 4.86
C ARG A 126 10.63 17.97 4.97
N ARG A 127 11.78 18.18 5.62
CA ARG A 127 12.26 19.51 6.02
C ARG A 127 12.41 20.46 4.83
N GLU A 128 13.14 20.03 3.80
CA GLU A 128 13.36 20.85 2.60
C GLU A 128 12.05 21.15 1.87
N HIS A 129 11.17 20.16 1.71
CA HIS A 129 9.87 20.35 1.07
C HIS A 129 8.99 21.36 1.82
N MET A 130 8.96 21.27 3.15
CA MET A 130 8.19 22.20 3.98
C MET A 130 8.79 23.61 3.96
N GLN A 131 10.12 23.74 3.90
CA GLN A 131 10.82 25.03 3.76
C GLN A 131 10.51 25.68 2.40
N ALA A 132 10.57 24.91 1.30
CA ALA A 132 10.22 25.40 -0.03
C ALA A 132 8.75 25.85 -0.12
N LYS A 133 7.85 25.17 0.61
CA LYS A 133 6.43 25.54 0.69
C LYS A 133 6.17 26.77 1.57
N ALA A 134 6.99 26.98 2.60
CA ALA A 134 6.90 28.14 3.49
C ALA A 134 7.58 29.40 2.90
N ALA A 135 8.44 29.23 1.90
CA ALA A 135 9.01 30.33 1.16
C ALA A 135 7.89 31.14 0.47
N PRO A 136 7.92 32.48 0.54
CA PRO A 136 6.98 33.29 -0.21
C PRO A 136 7.08 32.92 -1.70
N PRO A 137 5.96 32.90 -2.44
CA PRO A 137 6.00 32.67 -3.87
C PRO A 137 6.99 33.66 -4.47
N ALA A 138 7.99 33.14 -5.20
CA ALA A 138 8.94 33.98 -5.90
C ALA A 138 8.16 35.04 -6.70
N PRO A 139 8.59 36.32 -6.72
CA PRO A 139 7.92 37.34 -7.50
C PRO A 139 7.82 36.83 -8.93
N VAL A 140 6.58 36.62 -9.37
CA VAL A 140 6.25 36.21 -10.72
C VAL A 140 6.85 37.28 -11.63
N GLN A 141 8.00 37.00 -12.24
CA GLN A 141 8.48 37.81 -13.34
C GLN A 141 7.36 37.79 -14.37
N ARG A 142 6.85 38.99 -14.71
CA ARG A 142 5.84 39.16 -15.76
C ARG A 142 6.28 38.35 -16.97
N PRO A 143 5.40 37.52 -17.57
CA PRO A 143 5.75 36.83 -18.80
C PRO A 143 6.23 37.87 -19.83
N LEU A 144 7.43 37.66 -20.37
CA LEU A 144 7.84 38.28 -21.61
C LEU A 144 6.75 38.06 -22.69
N PRO A 145 6.65 38.94 -23.71
CA PRO A 145 5.66 38.80 -24.76
C PRO A 145 5.68 37.37 -25.33
N PRO A 146 4.52 36.74 -25.60
CA PRO A 146 4.49 35.32 -25.91
C PRO A 146 5.19 35.05 -27.25
N LEU A 147 6.25 34.24 -27.21
CA LEU A 147 6.67 33.47 -28.38
C LEU A 147 5.52 32.53 -28.77
N PRO A 148 5.28 32.28 -30.07
CA PRO A 148 4.21 31.41 -30.53
C PRO A 148 4.41 29.98 -30.00
N HIS A 149 3.71 29.67 -28.90
CA HIS A 149 3.71 28.35 -28.30
C HIS A 149 2.61 27.47 -28.93
N PRO A 150 2.88 26.17 -29.15
CA PRO A 150 1.84 25.22 -29.53
C PRO A 150 0.74 25.17 -28.46
N GLN A 151 -0.52 25.20 -28.92
CA GLN A 151 -1.71 25.38 -28.10
C GLN A 151 -1.81 24.34 -26.98
N VAL A 152 -1.60 24.77 -25.74
CA VAL A 152 -1.92 23.96 -24.57
C VAL A 152 -3.44 23.77 -24.54
N PRO A 153 -3.97 22.54 -24.40
CA PRO A 153 -5.42 22.32 -24.34
C PRO A 153 -6.03 23.10 -23.18
N GLU A 154 -6.89 24.06 -23.51
CA GLU A 154 -7.54 24.92 -22.53
C GLU A 154 -8.33 24.08 -21.51
N ARG A 155 -8.12 24.32 -20.21
CA ARG A 155 -8.76 23.56 -19.13
C ARG A 155 -10.28 23.77 -19.17
N ARG A 156 -11.03 22.66 -19.25
CA ARG A 156 -12.51 22.69 -19.24
C ARG A 156 -13.05 23.20 -17.90
N ARG A 157 -13.96 24.18 -17.94
CA ARG A 157 -14.60 24.81 -16.77
C ARG A 157 -16.00 24.22 -16.54
N GLN A 158 -16.54 24.31 -15.32
CA GLN A 158 -17.88 23.82 -15.00
C GLN A 158 -18.97 24.78 -15.51
N CYS A 159 -20.08 24.23 -16.03
CA CYS A 159 -21.26 25.00 -16.44
C CYS A 159 -21.86 25.83 -15.29
N GLN A 160 -22.21 27.08 -15.56
CA GLN A 160 -22.75 28.03 -14.58
C GLN A 160 -24.18 28.50 -14.91
N ILE A 161 -24.89 27.82 -15.81
CA ILE A 161 -26.22 28.25 -16.26
C ILE A 161 -27.35 27.71 -15.37
N ASN A 162 -27.30 26.43 -15.01
CA ASN A 162 -28.33 25.78 -14.19
C ASN A 162 -27.69 25.16 -12.95
N ALA A 163 -28.28 25.38 -11.77
CA ALA A 163 -27.82 24.83 -10.49
C ALA A 163 -27.73 23.28 -10.47
N HIS A 164 -28.47 22.60 -11.35
CA HIS A 164 -28.38 21.15 -11.54
C HIS A 164 -27.16 20.69 -12.35
N CYS A 165 -26.41 21.59 -12.98
CA CYS A 165 -25.20 21.27 -13.77
C CYS A 165 -23.93 21.15 -12.91
N LYS A 166 -23.94 20.24 -11.92
CA LYS A 166 -22.85 20.08 -10.95
C LYS A 166 -21.59 19.38 -11.50
N GLN A 167 -21.70 18.68 -12.63
CA GLN A 167 -20.58 17.90 -13.20
C GLN A 167 -20.31 18.18 -14.68
N ASN A 168 -21.10 19.05 -15.31
CA ASN A 168 -20.96 19.31 -16.74
C ASN A 168 -19.79 20.27 -17.00
N LYS A 169 -18.72 19.78 -17.63
CA LYS A 169 -17.54 20.57 -18.01
C LYS A 169 -17.63 21.01 -19.48
N THR A 170 -17.16 22.22 -19.76
CA THR A 170 -17.22 22.86 -21.07
C THR A 170 -16.00 23.73 -21.33
N THR A 171 -15.66 23.88 -22.60
CA THR A 171 -14.72 24.90 -23.11
C THR A 171 -15.46 26.09 -23.71
N VAL A 172 -16.79 25.97 -23.88
CA VAL A 172 -17.63 26.95 -24.57
C VAL A 172 -18.15 27.98 -23.56
N VAL A 173 -18.02 29.25 -23.94
CA VAL A 173 -18.47 30.41 -23.18
C VAL A 173 -19.57 31.12 -23.98
N SER A 174 -20.65 31.54 -23.32
CA SER A 174 -21.72 32.28 -23.97
C SER A 174 -21.25 33.66 -24.46
N SER A 175 -21.62 34.06 -25.68
CA SER A 175 -21.29 35.39 -26.21
C SER A 175 -21.89 36.54 -25.42
N GLY A 176 -23.07 36.36 -24.82
CA GLY A 176 -23.77 37.39 -24.03
C GLY A 176 -23.21 37.55 -22.62
N CYS A 177 -23.39 36.54 -21.74
CA CYS A 177 -23.09 36.67 -20.32
C CYS A 177 -21.69 36.18 -19.91
N LYS A 178 -20.85 35.76 -20.87
CA LYS A 178 -19.49 35.24 -20.68
C LYS A 178 -19.37 34.10 -19.65
N ARG A 179 -20.46 33.38 -19.39
CA ARG A 179 -20.46 32.23 -18.48
C ARG A 179 -20.14 30.95 -19.26
N PRO A 180 -19.45 29.97 -18.64
CA PRO A 180 -19.26 28.65 -19.23
C PRO A 180 -20.61 27.92 -19.36
N VAL A 181 -20.90 27.42 -20.56
CA VAL A 181 -22.18 26.76 -20.89
C VAL A 181 -21.94 25.34 -21.39
N CYS A 182 -22.60 24.35 -20.78
CA CYS A 182 -22.57 22.97 -21.28
C CYS A 182 -23.53 22.78 -22.46
N GLY A 183 -23.32 21.76 -23.29
CA GLY A 183 -24.16 21.51 -24.47
C GLY A 183 -25.68 21.37 -24.18
N LYS A 184 -26.08 20.98 -22.97
CA LYS A 184 -27.49 20.94 -22.56
C LYS A 184 -28.10 22.32 -22.29
N CYS A 185 -27.26 23.31 -22.00
CA CYS A 185 -27.65 24.69 -21.71
C CYS A 185 -27.38 25.63 -22.89
N VAL A 186 -26.74 25.14 -23.96
CA VAL A 186 -26.57 25.89 -25.20
C VAL A 186 -27.90 25.81 -25.95
N VAL A 187 -28.56 26.95 -26.11
CA VAL A 187 -29.63 27.10 -27.11
C VAL A 187 -28.94 27.50 -28.41
N GLN A 188 -29.01 26.66 -29.45
CA GLN A 188 -28.61 27.10 -30.78
C GLN A 188 -29.72 28.02 -31.34
N LEU A 189 -29.40 29.28 -31.62
CA LEU A 189 -30.27 30.19 -32.34
C LEU A 189 -29.84 30.25 -33.82
N GLU A 190 -30.78 29.80 -34.65
CA GLU A 190 -30.97 29.78 -36.12
C GLU A 190 -29.95 29.14 -37.10
N PRO A 191 -30.44 28.21 -37.96
CA PRO A 191 -29.86 27.96 -39.28
C PRO A 191 -30.32 29.02 -40.31
N CYS A 192 -29.37 29.66 -41.00
CA CYS A 192 -29.63 30.55 -42.13
C CYS A 192 -30.10 29.75 -43.37
N CYS A 193 -31.03 30.31 -44.15
CA CYS A 193 -31.50 29.67 -45.39
C CYS A 193 -30.52 29.85 -46.56
N LEU A 194 -30.57 28.95 -47.56
CA LEU A 194 -29.68 28.96 -48.74
C LEU A 194 -29.75 30.22 -49.63
N LYS A 195 -30.65 31.18 -49.35
CA LYS A 195 -30.84 32.41 -50.14
C LYS A 195 -30.17 33.65 -49.53
N CYS A 196 -29.42 33.51 -48.43
CA CYS A 196 -28.74 34.62 -47.75
C CYS A 196 -27.20 34.64 -48.00
N VAL A 197 -26.72 34.16 -49.16
CA VAL A 197 -25.33 34.37 -49.65
C VAL A 197 -25.34 35.41 -50.75
#